data_AF-A0A3A9C7J5-F1
#
_entry.id   AF-A0A3A9C7J5-F1
#
_cell.length_a   1.000
_cell.length_b   1.000
_cell.length_c   1.000
_cell.angle_alpha   90.00
_cell.angle_beta   90.00
_cell.angle_gamma   90.00
#
_symmetry.space_group_name_H-M   'P 1'
#
loop_
_entity.id
_entity.type
_entity.pdbx_description
1 polymer ?
#
loop_
_entity_poly.entity_id
_entity_poly.type
_entity_poly.pdbx_seq_one_letter_code
_entity_poly.pdbx_strand_id
1 'polypeptide(L)'
;MDIKAVLTALAAIALFLLIRIRDRKKYGSQEGHIAIDTNRSGIDAALSLLNETFHCPFPHYQIPDEIHMILRREPRSEYGLQLFLQSIAQHCDYHRHQLELHIYNQEEGAAPGRISYRGGNRYVIELHMAADCRRETIMAVLIHEFCHFYLEQHGIGYEVTRENEILTDVSSVYFGFGNFMRAGYRPSVETGSGNNHLYWVGYICVSEIDYAEAVCKKMAEDNL
;
A
#
# COMPACT_ATOMS: atom_id res chain seq x y z
N MET A 1 -16.54 24.45 -16.06
CA MET A 1 -16.15 23.67 -14.88
C MET A 1 -17.44 23.15 -14.26
N ASP A 2 -17.67 21.84 -14.31
CA ASP A 2 -18.94 21.27 -13.84
C ASP A 2 -18.95 21.22 -12.31
N ILE A 3 -19.68 22.16 -11.72
CA ILE A 3 -19.80 22.33 -10.27
C ILE A 3 -20.34 21.05 -9.61
N LYS A 4 -21.15 20.25 -10.34
CA LYS A 4 -21.69 18.98 -9.81
C LYS A 4 -20.59 17.93 -9.65
N ALA A 5 -19.68 17.82 -10.61
CA ALA A 5 -18.56 16.87 -10.57
C ALA A 5 -17.56 17.19 -9.42
N VAL A 6 -17.35 18.48 -9.14
CA VAL A 6 -16.49 18.92 -8.02
C VAL A 6 -17.16 18.62 -6.68
N LEU A 7 -18.46 18.85 -6.57
CA LEU A 7 -19.23 18.56 -5.35
C LEU A 7 -19.30 17.06 -5.06
N THR A 8 -19.43 16.21 -6.08
CA THR A 8 -19.42 14.74 -5.91
C THR A 8 -18.07 14.22 -5.47
N ALA A 9 -16.97 14.74 -6.03
CA ALA A 9 -15.62 14.36 -5.61
C ALA A 9 -15.33 14.78 -4.14
N LEU A 10 -15.72 16.00 -3.76
CA LEU A 10 -15.57 16.47 -2.37
C LEU A 10 -16.43 15.68 -1.39
N ALA A 11 -17.64 15.26 -1.80
CA ALA A 11 -18.51 14.42 -0.99
C ALA A 11 -17.93 13.00 -0.81
N ALA A 12 -17.33 12.42 -1.84
CA ALA A 12 -16.65 11.13 -1.76
C ALA A 12 -15.43 11.18 -0.82
N ILE A 13 -14.62 12.23 -0.91
CA ILE A 13 -13.47 12.44 0.00
C ILE A 13 -13.94 12.67 1.44
N ALA A 14 -15.00 13.46 1.66
CA ALA A 14 -15.55 13.69 2.99
C ALA A 14 -16.15 12.40 3.60
N LEU A 15 -16.81 11.57 2.78
CA LEU A 15 -17.35 10.29 3.20
C LEU A 15 -16.23 9.29 3.55
N PHE A 16 -15.17 9.25 2.73
CA PHE A 16 -13.97 8.45 2.98
C PHE A 16 -13.29 8.83 4.31
N LEU A 17 -13.13 10.14 4.55
CA LEU A 17 -12.57 10.65 5.82
C LEU A 17 -13.45 10.33 7.03
N LEU A 18 -14.79 10.42 6.88
CA LEU A 18 -15.72 10.10 7.96
C LEU A 18 -15.77 8.61 8.31
N ILE A 19 -15.64 7.73 7.31
CA ILE A 19 -15.51 6.27 7.52
C ILE A 19 -14.21 5.97 8.27
N ARG A 20 -13.08 6.54 7.84
CA ARG A 20 -11.77 6.40 8.51
C ARG A 20 -11.79 6.87 9.98
N ILE A 21 -12.50 7.95 10.31
CA ILE A 21 -12.58 8.47 11.69
C ILE A 21 -13.47 7.59 12.58
N ARG A 22 -14.58 7.07 12.07
CA ARG A 22 -15.53 6.25 12.84
C ARG A 22 -14.91 4.93 13.31
N ASP A 23 -14.06 4.32 12.50
CA ASP A 23 -13.53 2.98 12.77
C ASP A 23 -12.31 2.97 13.72
N ARG A 24 -11.64 4.11 13.92
CA ARG A 24 -10.57 4.26 14.94
C ARG A 24 -11.04 3.96 16.37
N LYS A 25 -12.32 4.19 16.70
CA LYS A 25 -12.84 3.96 18.05
C LYS A 25 -13.11 2.49 18.39
N LYS A 26 -13.12 1.58 17.42
CA LYS A 26 -13.61 0.21 17.64
C LYS A 26 -12.52 -0.86 17.78
N TYR A 27 -11.27 -0.58 17.42
CA TYR A 27 -10.22 -1.60 17.33
C TYR A 27 -8.94 -1.25 18.13
N GLY A 28 -9.12 -0.63 19.30
CA GLY A 28 -8.13 -0.74 20.37
C GLY A 28 -8.21 -2.15 20.96
N SER A 29 -7.10 -2.89 20.92
CA SER A 29 -6.88 -4.26 21.42
C SER A 29 -7.59 -5.38 20.66
N GLN A 30 -6.81 -6.22 19.96
CA GLN A 30 -7.13 -7.64 19.82
C GLN A 30 -5.87 -8.46 20.08
N GLU A 31 -5.75 -8.93 21.32
CA GLU A 31 -4.97 -10.10 21.68
C GLU A 31 -5.58 -11.34 21.01
N GLY A 32 -4.71 -12.16 20.42
CA GLY A 32 -4.85 -13.58 20.17
C GLY A 32 -6.12 -14.07 19.48
N HIS A 33 -6.03 -14.47 18.21
CA HIS A 33 -6.64 -15.72 17.75
C HIS A 33 -6.01 -16.17 16.41
N ILE A 34 -5.50 -17.41 16.42
CA ILE A 34 -5.08 -18.18 15.26
C ILE A 34 -6.34 -18.68 14.54
N ALA A 35 -6.56 -18.24 13.30
CA ALA A 35 -7.27 -18.96 12.24
C ALA A 35 -6.92 -18.30 10.90
N ILE A 36 -5.99 -18.91 10.16
CA ILE A 36 -5.68 -18.54 8.78
C ILE A 36 -6.83 -19.08 7.93
N ASP A 37 -7.95 -18.37 7.90
CA ASP A 37 -8.88 -18.49 6.78
C ASP A 37 -8.19 -17.80 5.61
N THR A 38 -7.63 -18.60 4.69
CA THR A 38 -6.91 -18.06 3.54
C THR A 38 -7.86 -17.17 2.75
N ASN A 39 -7.53 -15.89 2.56
CA ASN A 39 -8.33 -14.91 1.82
C ASN A 39 -8.33 -15.17 0.30
N ARG A 40 -8.18 -16.43 -0.15
CA ARG A 40 -8.04 -16.80 -1.57
C ARG A 40 -9.17 -16.25 -2.42
N SER A 41 -10.41 -16.31 -1.95
CA SER A 41 -11.55 -15.72 -2.67
C SER A 41 -11.42 -14.20 -2.86
N GLY A 42 -10.96 -13.49 -1.83
CA GLY A 42 -10.69 -12.05 -1.91
C GLY A 42 -9.51 -11.73 -2.84
N ILE A 43 -8.47 -12.56 -2.84
CA ILE A 43 -7.31 -12.43 -3.73
C ILE A 43 -7.72 -12.67 -5.18
N ASP A 44 -8.46 -13.74 -5.46
CA ASP A 44 -8.93 -14.08 -6.81
C ASP A 44 -9.88 -13.01 -7.36
N ALA A 45 -10.77 -12.47 -6.51
CA ALA A 45 -11.65 -11.37 -6.88
C ALA A 45 -10.87 -10.09 -7.21
N ALA A 46 -9.89 -9.73 -6.37
CA ALA A 46 -9.02 -8.59 -6.61
C ALA A 46 -8.21 -8.75 -7.91
N LEU A 47 -7.58 -9.91 -8.13
CA LEU A 47 -6.81 -10.18 -9.35
C LEU A 47 -7.69 -10.14 -10.61
N SER A 48 -8.92 -10.66 -10.53
CA SER A 48 -9.88 -10.60 -11.64
C SER A 48 -10.25 -9.16 -11.98
N LEU A 49 -10.59 -8.35 -10.98
CA LEU A 49 -10.90 -6.92 -11.14
C LEU A 49 -9.73 -6.14 -11.75
N LEU A 50 -8.52 -6.39 -11.27
CA LEU A 50 -7.31 -5.77 -11.80
C LEU A 50 -7.06 -6.19 -13.25
N ASN A 51 -7.24 -7.47 -13.58
CA ASN A 51 -7.07 -7.96 -14.94
C ASN A 51 -8.14 -7.45 -15.92
N GLU A 52 -9.37 -7.24 -15.47
CA GLU A 52 -10.39 -6.56 -16.28
C GLU A 52 -9.99 -5.11 -16.61
N THR A 53 -9.31 -4.44 -15.69
CA THR A 53 -8.96 -3.01 -15.83
C THR A 53 -7.64 -2.79 -16.57
N PHE A 54 -6.60 -3.54 -16.21
CA PHE A 54 -5.23 -3.35 -16.69
C PHE A 54 -4.80 -4.40 -17.73
N HIS A 55 -5.64 -5.42 -17.97
CA HIS A 55 -5.47 -6.49 -18.96
C HIS A 55 -4.31 -7.46 -18.72
N CYS A 56 -3.22 -7.02 -18.10
CA CYS A 56 -2.07 -7.86 -17.78
C CYS A 56 -1.34 -7.36 -16.53
N PRO A 57 -0.80 -8.28 -15.71
CA PRO A 57 0.08 -7.91 -14.60
C PRO A 57 1.32 -7.16 -15.08
N PHE A 58 1.79 -6.23 -14.26
CA PHE A 58 2.94 -5.39 -14.59
C PHE A 58 4.22 -6.21 -14.46
N PRO A 59 5.29 -5.85 -15.18
CA PRO A 59 6.60 -6.48 -15.00
C PRO A 59 7.09 -6.28 -13.56
N HIS A 60 8.00 -7.14 -13.13
CA HIS A 60 8.59 -7.01 -11.81
C HIS A 60 9.33 -5.67 -11.67
N TYR A 61 8.99 -4.90 -10.65
CA TYR A 61 9.64 -3.62 -10.39
C TYR A 61 11.06 -3.83 -9.82
N GLN A 62 12.03 -3.14 -10.39
CA GLN A 62 13.41 -3.10 -9.91
C GLN A 62 13.72 -1.71 -9.40
N ILE A 63 14.14 -1.61 -8.14
CA ILE A 63 14.57 -0.34 -7.57
C ILE A 63 15.88 0.12 -8.26
N PRO A 64 15.97 1.37 -8.75
CA PRO A 64 17.22 1.91 -9.25
C PRO A 64 18.34 1.87 -8.20
N ASP A 65 19.55 1.49 -8.62
CA ASP A 65 20.70 1.28 -7.73
C ASP A 65 21.00 2.49 -6.84
N GLU A 66 20.91 3.70 -7.41
CA GLU A 66 21.14 4.96 -6.68
C GLU A 66 20.16 5.12 -5.50
N ILE A 67 18.87 4.89 -5.73
CA ILE A 67 17.83 4.96 -4.71
C ILE A 67 18.06 3.87 -3.66
N HIS A 68 18.37 2.65 -4.10
CA HIS A 68 18.67 1.54 -3.20
C HIS A 68 19.87 1.85 -2.30
N MET A 69 20.93 2.48 -2.83
CA MET A 69 22.12 2.88 -2.07
C MET A 69 21.81 3.96 -1.05
N ILE A 70 21.02 4.98 -1.40
CA ILE A 70 20.58 6.05 -0.47
C ILE A 70 19.81 5.42 0.68
N LEU A 71 18.77 4.65 0.38
CA LEU A 71 17.91 4.03 1.40
C LEU A 71 18.63 2.98 2.22
N ARG A 72 19.66 2.32 1.68
CA ARG A 72 20.52 1.42 2.46
C ARG A 72 21.33 2.17 3.53
N ARG A 73 21.81 3.37 3.22
CA ARG A 73 22.60 4.19 4.15
C ARG A 73 21.71 4.91 5.16
N GLU A 74 20.59 5.43 4.69
CA GLU A 74 19.63 6.19 5.49
C GLU A 74 18.20 5.72 5.15
N PRO A 75 17.69 4.68 5.85
CA PRO A 75 16.37 4.10 5.58
C PRO A 75 15.19 5.06 5.62
N ARG A 76 15.31 6.13 6.41
CA ARG A 76 14.27 7.15 6.62
C ARG A 76 14.57 8.45 5.84
N SER A 77 15.50 8.42 4.89
CA SER A 77 15.82 9.59 4.07
C SER A 77 14.57 10.04 3.31
N GLU A 78 13.98 11.18 3.66
CA GLU A 78 12.82 11.70 2.94
C GLU A 78 13.13 11.88 1.45
N TYR A 79 14.34 12.36 1.12
CA TYR A 79 14.81 12.46 -0.26
C TYR A 79 14.87 11.10 -0.94
N GLY A 80 15.49 10.09 -0.32
CA GLY A 80 15.56 8.74 -0.87
C GLY A 80 14.19 8.10 -1.06
N LEU A 81 13.28 8.29 -0.11
CA LEU A 81 11.92 7.74 -0.19
C LEU A 81 11.05 8.51 -1.19
N GLN A 82 11.27 9.82 -1.37
CA GLN A 82 10.61 10.61 -2.40
C GLN A 82 11.05 10.19 -3.81
N LEU A 83 12.34 9.92 -4.02
CA LEU A 83 12.83 9.33 -5.27
C LEU A 83 12.24 7.94 -5.49
N PHE A 84 12.15 7.13 -4.43
CA PHE A 84 11.51 5.83 -4.51
C PHE A 84 10.04 5.94 -4.92
N LEU A 85 9.25 6.83 -4.30
CA LEU A 85 7.87 7.14 -4.68
C LEU A 85 7.73 7.57 -6.15
N GLN A 86 8.64 8.41 -6.64
CA GLN A 86 8.66 8.82 -8.05
C GLN A 86 8.94 7.64 -8.98
N SER A 87 9.87 6.76 -8.60
CA SER A 87 10.22 5.60 -9.42
C SER A 87 9.11 4.53 -9.47
N ILE A 88 8.37 4.31 -8.38
CA ILE A 88 7.20 3.41 -8.41
C ILE A 88 6.05 4.02 -9.22
N ALA A 89 5.84 5.34 -9.15
CA ALA A 89 4.86 6.03 -9.97
C ALA A 89 5.21 5.91 -11.46
N GLN A 90 6.48 6.10 -11.81
CA GLN A 90 6.98 5.91 -13.17
C GLN A 90 6.83 4.46 -13.67
N HIS A 91 7.09 3.48 -12.82
CA HIS A 91 6.86 2.06 -13.14
C HIS A 91 5.41 1.78 -13.53
N CYS A 92 4.46 2.45 -12.87
CA CYS A 92 3.04 2.35 -13.18
C CYS A 92 2.55 3.31 -14.28
N ASP A 93 3.47 3.96 -15.03
CA ASP A 93 3.20 5.00 -16.03
C ASP A 93 2.31 6.15 -15.49
N TYR A 94 2.48 6.47 -14.21
CA TYR A 94 1.65 7.45 -13.53
C TYR A 94 2.30 8.83 -13.49
N HIS A 95 1.72 9.77 -14.25
CA HIS A 95 2.26 11.13 -14.40
C HIS A 95 1.23 12.25 -14.16
N ARG A 96 0.03 11.90 -13.69
CA ARG A 96 -1.08 12.85 -13.63
C ARG A 96 -0.94 13.89 -12.52
N HIS A 97 -0.53 13.47 -11.32
CA HIS A 97 -0.47 14.30 -10.12
C HIS A 97 0.94 14.38 -9.55
N GLN A 98 1.24 15.49 -8.87
CA GLN A 98 2.42 15.65 -8.06
C GLN A 98 2.23 14.92 -6.72
N LEU A 99 3.13 13.97 -6.45
CA LEU A 99 3.17 13.21 -5.19
C LEU A 99 4.31 13.72 -4.31
N GLU A 100 3.95 14.26 -3.15
CA GLU A 100 4.87 14.66 -2.09
C GLU A 100 4.84 13.63 -0.96
N LEU A 101 5.99 13.37 -0.35
CA LEU A 101 6.15 12.43 0.76
C LEU A 101 6.67 13.15 2.00
N HIS A 102 6.08 12.85 3.15
CA HIS A 102 6.60 13.23 4.46
C HIS A 102 6.65 12.03 5.39
N ILE A 103 7.72 11.94 6.19
CA ILE A 103 7.85 10.90 7.21
C ILE A 103 7.85 11.52 8.61
N TYR A 104 6.98 10.99 9.44
CA TYR A 104 6.82 11.37 10.83
C TYR A 104 7.26 10.21 11.74
N ASN A 105 7.55 10.56 13.00
CA ASN A 105 7.67 9.54 14.04
C ASN A 105 6.29 9.02 14.37
N GLN A 106 6.18 7.71 14.58
CA GLN A 106 4.91 7.10 14.92
C GLN A 106 4.38 7.63 16.25
N GLU A 107 3.16 8.16 16.22
CA GLU A 107 2.38 8.49 17.40
C GLU A 107 1.48 7.30 17.79
N GLU A 108 1.14 7.20 19.07
CA GLU A 108 0.29 6.12 19.59
C GLU A 108 -1.08 6.12 18.89
N GLY A 109 -1.45 4.98 18.29
CA GLY A 109 -2.72 4.81 17.56
C GLY A 109 -2.78 5.48 16.18
N ALA A 110 -1.68 6.03 15.65
CA ALA A 110 -1.61 6.49 14.27
C ALA A 110 -1.50 5.30 13.30
N ALA A 111 -2.23 5.39 12.18
CA ALA A 111 -2.05 4.47 11.05
C ALA A 111 -0.65 4.69 10.43
N PRO A 112 0.01 3.63 9.93
CA PRO A 112 1.39 3.72 9.43
C PRO A 112 1.53 4.59 8.17
N GLY A 113 0.44 4.80 7.45
CA GLY A 113 0.37 5.68 6.29
C GLY A 113 -1.00 6.35 6.14
N ARG A 114 -1.00 7.47 5.42
CA ARG A 114 -2.20 8.08 4.86
C ARG A 114 -1.85 8.91 3.64
N ILE A 115 -2.80 9.04 2.72
CA ILE A 115 -2.74 10.01 1.64
C ILE A 115 -3.75 11.15 1.86
N SER A 116 -3.42 12.35 1.39
CA SER A 116 -4.31 13.50 1.42
C SER A 116 -4.16 14.40 0.20
N TYR A 117 -5.30 14.79 -0.38
CA TYR A 117 -5.35 15.82 -1.40
C TYR A 117 -5.03 17.19 -0.80
N ARG A 118 -4.14 17.95 -1.46
CA ARG A 118 -3.70 19.29 -1.01
C ARG A 118 -4.13 20.43 -1.93
N GLY A 119 -5.07 20.18 -2.84
CA GLY A 119 -5.52 21.16 -3.82
C GLY A 119 -4.70 21.15 -5.11
N GLY A 120 -5.32 21.60 -6.19
CA GLY A 120 -4.71 21.64 -7.52
C GLY A 120 -4.41 20.23 -8.02
N ASN A 121 -3.14 19.99 -8.34
CA ASN A 121 -2.67 18.70 -8.89
C ASN A 121 -1.82 17.91 -7.89
N ARG A 122 -1.97 18.17 -6.58
CA ARG A 122 -1.01 17.74 -5.55
C ARG A 122 -1.64 16.84 -4.49
N TYR A 123 -0.96 15.74 -4.21
CA TYR A 123 -1.25 14.82 -3.12
C TYR A 123 -0.02 14.67 -2.23
N VAL A 124 -0.27 14.48 -0.94
CA VAL A 124 0.75 14.20 0.07
C VAL A 124 0.51 12.82 0.66
N ILE A 125 1.53 11.98 0.64
CA ILE A 125 1.62 10.73 1.38
C ILE A 125 2.38 11.02 2.68
N GLU A 126 1.77 10.69 3.82
CA GLU A 126 2.38 10.83 5.14
C GLU A 126 2.61 9.44 5.72
N LEU A 127 3.87 9.12 6.03
CA LEU A 127 4.24 7.87 6.70
C LEU A 127 4.50 8.12 8.18
N HIS A 128 3.91 7.31 9.07
CA HIS A 128 4.02 7.41 10.52
C HIS A 128 4.72 6.16 11.05
N MET A 129 6.05 6.19 11.06
CA MET A 129 6.89 5.01 11.27
C MET A 129 7.76 5.17 12.52
N ALA A 130 7.94 4.10 13.29
CA ALA A 130 8.89 4.11 14.40
C ALA A 130 10.32 4.36 13.92
N ALA A 131 11.15 4.93 14.80
CA ALA A 131 12.51 5.36 14.46
C ALA A 131 13.41 4.18 14.05
N ASP A 132 13.19 3.01 14.64
CA ASP A 132 13.89 1.76 14.42
C ASP A 132 13.25 0.87 13.34
N CYS A 133 12.21 1.37 12.65
CA CYS A 133 11.52 0.59 11.64
C CYS A 133 12.47 0.19 10.49
N ARG A 134 12.40 -1.08 10.10
CA ARG A 134 13.20 -1.62 9.01
C ARG A 134 12.89 -0.90 7.70
N ARG A 135 13.93 -0.65 6.92
CA ARG A 135 13.82 -0.09 5.56
C ARG A 135 12.79 -0.81 4.70
N GLU A 136 12.81 -2.14 4.70
CA GLU A 136 11.89 -2.94 3.87
C GLU A 136 10.43 -2.73 4.29
N THR A 137 10.18 -2.54 5.60
CA THR A 137 8.84 -2.24 6.11
C THR A 137 8.40 -0.84 5.69
N ILE A 138 9.27 0.17 5.77
CA ILE A 138 8.97 1.53 5.28
C ILE A 138 8.63 1.51 3.79
N MET A 139 9.42 0.80 2.98
CA MET A 139 9.18 0.67 1.55
C MET A 139 7.87 -0.04 1.23
N ALA A 140 7.54 -1.11 1.96
CA ALA A 140 6.27 -1.82 1.78
C ALA A 140 5.06 -0.95 2.15
N VAL A 141 5.12 -0.18 3.24
CA VAL A 141 4.05 0.78 3.59
C VAL A 141 3.91 1.84 2.50
N LEU A 142 5.01 2.39 1.99
CA LEU A 142 4.96 3.40 0.94
C LEU A 142 4.34 2.86 -0.36
N ILE A 143 4.70 1.63 -0.75
CA ILE A 143 4.07 0.95 -1.89
C ILE A 143 2.57 0.75 -1.64
N HIS A 144 2.19 0.30 -0.44
CA HIS A 144 0.79 0.10 -0.07
C HIS A 144 -0.01 1.42 -0.18
N GLU A 145 0.48 2.53 0.38
CA GLU A 145 -0.18 3.84 0.27
C GLU A 145 -0.22 4.36 -1.18
N PHE A 146 0.82 4.10 -1.97
CA PHE A 146 0.81 4.41 -3.40
C PHE A 146 -0.23 3.56 -4.14
N CYS A 147 -0.45 2.30 -3.78
CA CYS A 147 -1.47 1.46 -4.40
C CYS A 147 -2.88 1.96 -4.06
N HIS A 148 -3.15 2.35 -2.81
CA HIS A 148 -4.41 3.02 -2.45
C HIS A 148 -4.68 4.21 -3.37
N PHE A 149 -3.67 5.08 -3.50
CA PHE A 149 -3.76 6.22 -4.39
C PHE A 149 -4.00 5.80 -5.85
N TYR A 150 -3.17 4.93 -6.40
CA TYR A 150 -3.24 4.55 -7.81
C TYR A 150 -4.60 3.93 -8.16
N LEU A 151 -5.16 3.09 -7.29
CA LEU A 151 -6.50 2.51 -7.44
C LEU A 151 -7.60 3.59 -7.42
N GLU A 152 -7.55 4.53 -6.46
CA GLU A 152 -8.51 5.63 -6.38
C GLU A 152 -8.51 6.47 -7.67
N GLN A 153 -7.33 6.72 -8.24
CA GLN A 153 -7.17 7.48 -9.48
C GLN A 153 -7.72 6.77 -10.72
N HIS A 154 -7.93 5.45 -10.63
CA HIS A 154 -8.60 4.63 -11.64
C HIS A 154 -10.05 4.31 -11.29
N GLY A 155 -10.58 4.84 -10.16
CA GLY A 155 -11.93 4.57 -9.72
C GLY A 155 -12.17 3.13 -9.24
N ILE A 156 -11.10 2.44 -8.81
CA ILE A 156 -11.13 1.05 -8.35
C ILE A 156 -11.14 1.05 -6.82
N GLY A 157 -12.06 0.30 -6.21
CA GLY A 157 -12.11 0.13 -4.77
C GLY A 157 -13.34 -0.63 -4.30
N TYR A 158 -13.32 -1.04 -3.04
CA TYR A 158 -14.45 -1.65 -2.34
C TYR A 158 -14.93 -0.75 -1.19
N GLU A 159 -16.24 -0.80 -0.90
CA GLU A 159 -16.81 -0.07 0.24
C GLU A 159 -16.41 -0.67 1.59
N VAL A 160 -16.18 -1.98 1.62
CA VAL A 160 -15.79 -2.71 2.83
C VAL A 160 -14.29 -2.52 3.04
N THR A 161 -13.90 -1.87 4.15
CA THR A 161 -12.51 -1.56 4.48
C THR A 161 -11.58 -2.76 4.34
N ARG A 162 -11.93 -3.91 4.96
CA ARG A 162 -11.09 -5.12 4.90
C ARG A 162 -10.86 -5.61 3.46
N GLU A 163 -11.91 -5.61 2.64
CA GLU A 163 -11.81 -6.04 1.24
C GLU A 163 -10.95 -5.06 0.44
N ASN A 164 -11.11 -3.75 0.69
CA ASN A 164 -10.33 -2.71 0.03
C ASN A 164 -8.85 -2.77 0.38
N GLU A 165 -8.51 -3.13 1.61
CA GLU A 165 -7.11 -3.31 2.02
C GLU A 165 -6.50 -4.60 1.43
N ILE A 166 -7.27 -5.70 1.34
CA ILE A 166 -6.86 -6.91 0.59
C ILE A 166 -6.61 -6.56 -0.89
N LEU A 167 -7.54 -5.84 -1.52
CA LEU A 167 -7.37 -5.35 -2.89
C LEU A 167 -6.09 -4.54 -3.04
N THR A 168 -5.80 -3.66 -2.10
CA THR A 168 -4.59 -2.82 -2.13
C THR A 168 -3.31 -3.66 -2.06
N ASP A 169 -3.25 -4.63 -1.16
CA ASP A 169 -2.09 -5.52 -1.07
C ASP A 169 -1.95 -6.41 -2.31
N VAL A 170 -3.05 -6.96 -2.82
CA VAL A 170 -3.03 -7.76 -4.05
C VAL A 170 -2.61 -6.91 -5.24
N SER A 171 -3.04 -5.64 -5.28
CA SER A 171 -2.64 -4.69 -6.32
C SER A 171 -1.14 -4.42 -6.30
N SER A 172 -0.53 -4.33 -5.12
CA SER A 172 0.93 -4.18 -5.05
C SER A 172 1.68 -5.37 -5.68
N VAL A 173 1.12 -6.59 -5.58
CA VAL A 173 1.66 -7.77 -6.25
C VAL A 173 1.42 -7.71 -7.75
N TYR A 174 0.19 -7.38 -8.16
CA TYR A 174 -0.18 -7.24 -9.58
C TYR A 174 0.64 -6.16 -10.31
N PHE A 175 0.97 -5.08 -9.63
CA PHE A 175 1.82 -3.99 -10.14
C PHE A 175 3.33 -4.32 -10.08
N GLY A 176 3.70 -5.55 -9.68
CA GLY A 176 5.07 -6.03 -9.76
C GLY A 176 5.93 -5.76 -8.51
N PHE A 177 5.34 -5.34 -7.39
CA PHE A 177 6.06 -5.00 -6.16
C PHE A 177 6.12 -6.14 -5.12
N GLY A 178 5.69 -7.37 -5.46
CA GLY A 178 5.56 -8.48 -4.50
C GLY A 178 6.80 -8.79 -3.67
N ASN A 179 8.01 -8.61 -4.22
CA ASN A 179 9.27 -8.75 -3.46
C ASN A 179 9.39 -7.79 -2.27
N PHE A 180 8.95 -6.54 -2.44
CA PHE A 180 9.01 -5.52 -1.39
C PHE A 180 8.01 -5.83 -0.28
N MET A 181 6.79 -6.25 -0.66
CA MET A 181 5.74 -6.64 0.27
C MET A 181 6.19 -7.83 1.13
N ARG A 182 6.72 -8.88 0.51
CA ARG A 182 7.31 -10.01 1.25
C ARG A 182 8.43 -9.60 2.19
N ALA A 183 9.30 -8.70 1.77
CA ALA A 183 10.44 -8.27 2.58
C ALA A 183 9.99 -7.43 3.79
N GLY A 184 8.97 -6.58 3.60
CA GLY A 184 8.42 -5.71 4.63
C GLY A 184 7.47 -6.39 5.61
N TYR A 185 6.74 -7.43 5.17
CA TYR A 185 5.71 -8.13 5.97
C TYR A 185 6.27 -9.28 6.81
N ARG A 186 7.59 -9.49 6.76
CA ARG A 186 8.26 -10.46 7.65
C ARG A 186 8.18 -9.95 9.10
N PRO A 187 7.62 -10.74 10.03
CA PRO A 187 7.70 -10.42 11.45
C PRO A 187 9.16 -10.20 11.83
N SER A 188 9.46 -9.10 12.52
CA SER A 188 10.73 -8.95 13.21
C SER A 188 10.77 -10.00 14.32
N VAL A 189 11.52 -11.08 14.11
CA VAL A 189 11.85 -12.02 15.18
C VAL A 189 12.94 -11.37 16.03
N GLU A 190 12.56 -10.42 16.89
CA GLU A 190 13.44 -10.01 17.99
C GLU A 190 13.06 -10.77 19.25
N THR A 191 13.91 -11.74 19.58
CA THR A 191 13.95 -12.38 20.89
C THR A 191 14.34 -11.36 21.94
N GLY A 192 13.38 -10.85 22.71
CA GLY A 192 13.64 -10.16 23.97
C GLY A 192 12.65 -9.03 24.28
N SER A 193 11.95 -9.17 25.40
CA SER A 193 11.13 -8.15 26.05
C SER A 193 9.79 -7.77 25.40
N GLY A 194 8.77 -8.57 25.70
CA GLY A 194 7.48 -8.11 26.29
C GLY A 194 6.51 -7.23 25.49
N ASN A 195 6.94 -6.49 24.47
CA ASN A 195 6.09 -5.61 23.67
C ASN A 195 6.23 -5.98 22.20
N ASN A 196 5.47 -7.00 21.77
CA ASN A 196 5.33 -7.35 20.37
C ASN A 196 4.57 -6.25 19.61
N HIS A 197 5.25 -5.19 19.21
CA HIS A 197 4.75 -4.32 18.15
C HIS A 197 4.92 -5.05 16.81
N LEU A 198 4.12 -6.08 16.56
CA LEU A 198 4.00 -6.65 15.22
C LEU A 198 3.42 -5.55 14.33
N TYR A 199 4.27 -4.93 13.53
CA TYR A 199 3.84 -4.13 12.38
C TYR A 199 3.23 -5.10 11.36
N TRP A 200 1.97 -5.49 11.56
CA TRP A 200 1.15 -6.06 10.50
C TRP A 200 0.87 -4.93 9.52
N VAL A 201 1.84 -4.63 8.67
CA VAL A 201 1.56 -3.94 7.43
C VAL A 201 0.95 -5.04 6.56
N GLY A 202 -0.33 -4.93 6.24
CA GLY A 202 -0.99 -5.81 5.29
C GLY A 202 -2.09 -6.73 5.84
N TYR A 203 -2.98 -7.07 4.93
CA TYR A 203 -4.17 -7.90 5.06
C TYR A 203 -4.04 -9.25 4.34
N ILE A 204 -2.90 -9.47 3.67
CA ILE A 204 -2.48 -10.78 3.14
C ILE A 204 -1.11 -11.18 3.71
N CYS A 205 -0.90 -12.48 3.95
CA CYS A 205 0.37 -13.03 4.45
C CYS A 205 1.35 -13.40 3.32
N VAL A 206 2.59 -13.77 3.68
CA VAL A 206 3.64 -14.12 2.71
C VAL A 206 3.20 -15.24 1.75
N SER A 207 2.55 -16.30 2.24
CA SER A 207 2.08 -17.38 1.38
C SER A 207 0.94 -16.96 0.44
N GLU A 208 0.19 -15.93 0.81
CA GLU A 208 -0.86 -15.35 -0.04
C GLU A 208 -0.26 -14.41 -1.10
N ILE A 209 0.83 -13.70 -0.77
CA ILE A 209 1.63 -12.97 -1.77
C ILE A 209 2.21 -13.95 -2.81
N ASP A 210 2.78 -15.08 -2.36
CA ASP A 210 3.33 -16.09 -3.26
C ASP A 210 2.26 -16.71 -4.16
N TYR A 211 1.06 -16.93 -3.62
CA TYR A 211 -0.09 -17.36 -4.40
C TYR A 211 -0.48 -16.32 -5.47
N ALA A 212 -0.63 -15.05 -5.08
CA ALA A 212 -0.99 -13.98 -6.00
C ALA A 212 0.05 -13.81 -7.12
N GLU A 213 1.35 -13.90 -6.81
CA GLU A 213 2.42 -13.86 -7.82
C GLU A 213 2.36 -15.04 -8.80
N ALA A 214 2.08 -16.25 -8.32
CA ALA A 214 1.94 -17.41 -9.19
C ALA A 214 0.77 -17.24 -10.17
N VAL A 215 -0.35 -16.67 -9.70
CA VAL A 215 -1.51 -16.35 -10.56
C VAL A 215 -1.15 -15.25 -11.56
N CYS A 216 -0.52 -14.16 -11.13
CA CYS A 216 -0.06 -13.08 -12.02
C CYS A 216 0.89 -13.62 -13.10
N LYS A 217 1.82 -14.50 -12.74
CA LYS A 217 2.73 -15.12 -13.72
C LYS A 217 1.96 -15.89 -14.78
N LYS A 218 0.99 -16.69 -14.38
CA LYS A 218 0.13 -17.44 -15.31
C LYS A 218 -0.69 -16.50 -16.20
N MET A 219 -1.28 -15.44 -15.63
CA MET A 219 -2.01 -14.42 -16.40
C MET A 219 -1.12 -13.73 -17.44
N ALA A 220 0.14 -13.43 -17.10
CA ALA A 220 1.09 -12.86 -18.04
C ALA A 220 1.47 -13.84 -19.17
N GLU A 221 1.61 -15.14 -18.85
CA GLU A 221 1.86 -16.19 -19.84
C GLU A 221 0.66 -16.41 -20.79
N ASP A 222 -0.57 -16.36 -20.29
CA ASP A 222 -1.79 -16.56 -21.07
C ASP A 222 -2.11 -15.37 -22.00
N ASN A 223 -1.51 -14.20 -21.76
CA ASN A 223 -1.68 -12.96 -22.54
C ASN A 223 -0.59 -12.73 -23.62
N LEU A 224 0.42 -13.61 -23.70
CA LEU A 224 1.51 -13.58 -24.69
C LEU A 224 1.19 -14.43 -25.93
#